data_AF-A0A829H9C4-F1
#
_entry.id   AF-A0A829H9C4-F1
#
_cell.length_a   1.000
_cell.length_b   1.000
_cell.length_c   1.000
_cell.angle_alpha   90.00
_cell.angle_beta   90.00
_cell.angle_gamma   90.00
#
_symmetry.space_group_name_H-M   'P 1'
#
loop_
_entity.id
_entity.type
_entity.pdbx_description
1 polymer ?
#
loop_
_entity_poly.entity_id
_entity_poly.type
_entity_poly.pdbx_seq_one_letter_code
_entity_poly.pdbx_strand_id
1 'polypeptide(L)'
;MKLVFNGGKTFLPLPYGQLTFTGGKPDPTTDFLLNSATQRITASDDQRFERLDIQVQQKQFTDAQLETATSSTQLISSSYLRLPSSLPQRVRTLAKRITADAKTPYEKVIAIQTYLRSDPRFTYSKTDAQQTPANRDYVDYFLFDSPIGYCDN
;
A
#
# COMPACT_ATOMS: atom_id res chain seq x y z
N MET A 1 5.21 5.72 18.28
CA MET A 1 4.75 4.42 18.82
C MET A 1 5.95 3.56 19.14
N LYS A 2 6.00 2.92 20.32
CA LYS A 2 7.03 1.94 20.66
C LYS A 2 6.53 0.55 20.29
N LEU A 3 7.35 -0.22 19.58
CA LEU A 3 7.11 -1.62 19.24
C LEU A 3 8.19 -2.49 19.88
N VAL A 4 7.77 -3.63 20.41
CA VAL A 4 8.67 -4.62 21.00
C VAL A 4 8.35 -5.97 20.39
N PHE A 5 9.35 -6.58 19.78
CA PHE A 5 9.26 -7.92 19.22
C PHE A 5 10.11 -8.86 20.07
N ASN A 6 9.53 -9.99 20.49
CA ASN A 6 10.24 -10.99 21.30
C ASN A 6 10.15 -12.37 20.63
N GLY A 7 11.12 -13.24 20.95
CA GLY A 7 11.14 -14.68 20.62
C GLY A 7 11.59 -15.01 19.19
N GLY A 8 11.95 -16.27 18.93
CA GLY A 8 12.53 -16.72 17.65
C GLY A 8 11.67 -16.41 16.43
N LYS A 9 11.98 -15.31 15.74
CA LYS A 9 11.36 -14.90 14.49
C LYS A 9 12.45 -14.91 13.42
N THR A 10 12.14 -15.49 12.26
CA THR A 10 13.02 -15.46 11.09
C THR A 10 13.02 -14.12 10.39
N PHE A 11 11.96 -13.32 10.53
CA PHE A 11 11.95 -11.94 10.06
C PHE A 11 10.90 -11.08 10.77
N LEU A 12 11.08 -9.77 10.64
CA LEU A 12 10.12 -8.75 11.06
C LEU A 12 9.73 -7.84 9.87
N PRO A 13 8.43 -7.65 9.60
CA PRO A 13 7.99 -6.62 8.69
C PRO A 13 8.13 -5.24 9.35
N LEU A 14 8.63 -4.27 8.60
CA LEU A 14 8.77 -2.90 9.09
C LEU A 14 7.49 -2.08 8.87
N PRO A 15 7.04 -1.31 9.87
CA PRO A 15 5.95 -0.37 9.67
C PRO A 15 6.44 0.83 8.85
N TYR A 16 5.51 1.48 8.15
CA TYR A 16 5.81 2.72 7.45
C TYR A 16 6.06 3.88 8.42
N GLY A 17 7.09 4.68 8.17
CA GLY A 17 7.48 5.79 9.02
C GLY A 17 8.99 5.93 9.11
N GLN A 18 9.44 6.82 10.00
CA GLN A 18 10.82 6.83 10.44
C GLN A 18 10.97 5.84 11.59
N LEU A 19 11.98 4.98 11.48
CA LEU A 19 12.26 3.92 12.43
C LEU A 19 13.58 4.20 13.14
N THR A 20 13.55 4.15 14.46
CA THR A 20 14.73 4.26 15.30
C THR A 20 14.84 2.99 16.11
N PHE A 21 15.92 2.23 15.91
CA PHE A 21 16.24 1.10 16.78
C PHE A 21 16.69 1.63 18.13
N THR A 22 16.03 1.18 19.18
CA THR A 22 16.24 1.68 20.56
C THR A 22 16.80 0.60 21.48
N GLY A 23 16.91 -0.63 20.99
CA GLY A 23 17.49 -1.76 21.69
C GLY A 23 17.20 -3.08 20.97
N GLY A 24 17.90 -4.13 21.35
CA GLY A 24 17.70 -5.47 20.80
C GLY A 24 18.71 -6.46 21.35
N LYS A 25 18.38 -7.75 21.18
CA LYS A 25 19.27 -8.88 21.43
C LYS A 25 19.07 -9.89 20.28
N PRO A 26 20.10 -10.18 19.46
CA PRO A 26 21.48 -9.65 19.50
C PRO A 26 21.54 -8.16 19.10
N ASP A 27 22.72 -7.53 19.00
CA ASP A 27 22.80 -6.06 18.85
C ASP A 27 22.13 -5.61 17.52
N PRO A 28 21.10 -4.75 17.57
CA PRO A 28 20.35 -4.31 16.39
C PRO A 28 21.19 -3.57 15.33
N THR A 29 22.35 -3.05 15.71
CA THR A 29 23.22 -2.29 14.80
C THR A 29 24.21 -3.15 14.04
N THR A 30 24.53 -4.35 14.54
CA THR A 30 25.53 -5.24 13.94
C THR A 30 24.91 -6.56 13.45
N ASP A 31 23.90 -7.06 14.13
CA ASP A 31 23.43 -8.44 13.98
C ASP A 31 22.13 -8.54 13.19
N PHE A 32 21.59 -7.43 12.69
CA PHE A 32 20.36 -7.38 11.91
C PHE A 32 20.60 -6.84 10.51
N LEU A 33 19.97 -7.48 9.53
CA LEU A 33 20.11 -7.17 8.12
C LEU A 33 18.78 -6.68 7.56
N LEU A 34 18.79 -5.53 6.89
CA LEU A 34 17.63 -5.01 6.16
C LEU A 34 17.70 -5.48 4.70
N ASN A 35 16.72 -6.26 4.28
CA ASN A 35 16.49 -6.50 2.87
C ASN A 35 15.74 -5.31 2.27
N SER A 36 16.46 -4.42 1.57
CA SER A 36 15.89 -3.18 1.00
C SER A 36 14.80 -3.43 -0.05
N ALA A 37 14.78 -4.60 -0.71
CA ALA A 37 13.76 -4.94 -1.71
C ALA A 37 12.43 -5.35 -1.07
N THR A 38 12.49 -6.08 0.04
CA THR A 38 11.29 -6.60 0.74
C THR A 38 10.92 -5.80 1.99
N GLN A 39 11.75 -4.85 2.40
CA GLN A 39 11.61 -4.07 3.64
C GLN A 39 11.47 -4.97 4.88
N ARG A 40 12.13 -6.13 4.85
CA ARG A 40 12.17 -7.09 5.96
C ARG A 40 13.49 -7.00 6.68
N ILE A 41 13.41 -7.10 8.00
CA ILE A 41 14.58 -7.27 8.86
C ILE A 41 14.71 -8.75 9.23
N THR A 42 15.89 -9.30 9.05
CA THR A 42 16.27 -10.63 9.54
C THR A 42 17.42 -10.49 10.53
N ALA A 43 17.57 -11.46 11.43
CA ALA A 43 18.83 -11.57 12.16
C ALA A 43 19.89 -12.16 11.22
N SER A 44 21.15 -11.87 11.48
CA SER A 44 22.29 -12.55 10.85
C SER A 44 22.31 -14.04 11.21
N ASP A 45 21.81 -14.36 12.41
CA ASP A 45 21.52 -15.70 12.89
C ASP A 45 20.11 -15.73 13.51
N ASP A 46 19.15 -16.28 12.77
CA ASP A 46 17.74 -16.35 13.17
C ASP A 46 17.52 -17.14 14.47
N GLN A 47 18.41 -18.08 14.80
CA GLN A 47 18.32 -18.85 16.05
C GLN A 47 18.64 -18.00 17.29
N ARG A 48 19.30 -16.85 17.09
CA ARG A 48 19.72 -15.95 18.17
C ARG A 48 18.77 -14.79 18.39
N PHE A 49 17.73 -14.63 17.56
CA PHE A 49 16.75 -13.56 17.78
C PHE A 49 16.08 -13.76 19.14
N GLU A 50 16.29 -12.80 20.04
CA GLU A 50 15.62 -12.75 21.34
C GLU A 50 14.62 -11.59 21.40
N ARG A 51 15.08 -10.40 20.99
CA ARG A 51 14.33 -9.16 21.17
C ARG A 51 14.71 -8.08 20.17
N LEU A 52 13.73 -7.28 19.74
CA LEU A 52 13.98 -6.02 19.04
C LEU A 52 13.02 -4.92 19.53
N ASP A 53 13.59 -3.76 19.88
CA ASP A 53 12.87 -2.57 20.32
C ASP A 53 12.95 -1.46 19.25
N ILE A 54 11.81 -1.07 18.70
CA ILE A 54 11.72 -0.05 17.64
C ILE A 54 10.83 1.09 18.11
N GLN A 55 11.33 2.32 17.96
CA GLN A 55 10.51 3.51 18.01
C GLN A 55 10.11 3.92 16.60
N VAL A 56 8.80 3.96 16.37
CA VAL A 56 8.19 4.33 15.09
C VAL A 56 7.65 5.75 15.21
N GLN A 57 8.18 6.65 14.40
CA GLN A 57 7.59 7.96 14.16
C GLN A 57 6.85 7.89 12.82
N GLN A 58 5.52 7.90 12.88
CA GLN A 58 4.70 7.94 11.69
C GLN A 58 4.96 9.25 10.94
N LYS A 59 5.06 9.18 9.62
CA LYS A 59 5.06 10.39 8.80
C LYS A 59 3.68 11.04 8.93
N GLN A 60 3.66 12.32 9.26
CA GLN A 60 2.46 13.13 9.29
C GLN A 60 2.53 14.10 8.11
N PHE A 61 1.52 14.07 7.25
CA PHE A 61 1.39 14.96 6.12
C PHE A 61 0.04 15.66 6.22
N THR A 62 0.02 16.96 6.02
CA THR A 62 -1.22 17.71 5.87
C THR A 62 -1.72 17.65 4.43
N ASP A 63 -3.02 17.85 4.22
CA ASP A 63 -3.60 17.90 2.87
C ASP A 63 -2.89 18.96 2.01
N ALA A 64 -2.62 20.15 2.57
CA ALA A 64 -1.86 21.20 1.88
C ALA A 64 -0.43 20.78 1.47
N GLN A 65 0.25 19.97 2.30
CA GLN A 65 1.55 19.40 1.95
C GLN A 65 1.43 18.39 0.81
N LEU A 66 0.35 17.62 0.75
CA LEU A 66 0.10 16.62 -0.30
C LEU A 66 -0.39 17.27 -1.60
N GLU A 67 -1.16 18.35 -1.54
CA GLU A 67 -1.59 19.13 -2.70
C GLU A 67 -0.40 19.76 -3.43
N THR A 68 0.57 20.26 -2.67
CA THR A 68 1.80 20.86 -3.21
C THR A 68 2.88 19.82 -3.52
N ALA A 69 2.68 18.56 -3.13
CA ALA A 69 3.61 17.47 -3.43
C ALA A 69 3.61 17.20 -4.94
N THR A 70 4.66 17.67 -5.61
CA THR A 70 4.90 17.29 -7.00
C THR A 70 5.37 15.84 -7.01
N SER A 71 4.55 14.95 -7.59
CA SER A 71 5.08 13.66 -8.04
C SER A 71 6.05 13.97 -9.16
N SER A 72 7.35 14.05 -8.87
CA SER A 72 8.35 14.01 -9.92
C SER A 72 8.22 12.63 -10.56
N THR A 73 7.49 12.55 -11.67
CA THR A 73 7.38 11.37 -12.53
C THR A 73 8.76 10.86 -12.96
N GLN A 74 9.79 11.72 -12.88
CA GLN A 74 11.20 11.39 -13.04
C GLN A 74 11.76 10.42 -11.97
N LEU A 75 11.10 10.25 -10.81
CA LEU A 75 11.53 9.36 -9.73
C LEU A 75 10.68 8.08 -9.60
N ILE A 76 9.57 7.98 -10.32
CA ILE A 76 8.71 6.78 -10.28
C ILE A 76 9.19 5.80 -11.35
N SER A 77 9.71 4.65 -10.92
CA SER A 77 10.11 3.59 -11.85
C SER A 77 8.96 3.24 -12.81
N SER A 78 9.28 3.12 -14.09
CA SER A 78 8.31 2.74 -15.14
C SER A 78 7.57 1.46 -14.81
N SER A 79 8.15 0.57 -14.00
CA SER A 79 7.52 -0.65 -13.49
C SER A 79 6.19 -0.41 -12.77
N TYR A 80 6.04 0.73 -12.07
CA TYR A 80 4.82 1.10 -11.35
C TYR A 80 3.75 1.74 -12.24
N LEU A 81 4.10 2.12 -13.46
CA LEU A 81 3.20 2.79 -14.41
C LEU A 81 2.71 1.84 -15.52
N ARG A 82 3.13 0.57 -15.49
CA ARG A 82 2.73 -0.42 -16.48
C ARG A 82 1.28 -0.85 -16.25
N LEU A 83 0.49 -0.78 -17.33
CA LEU A 83 -0.85 -1.33 -17.39
C LEU A 83 -0.85 -2.51 -18.36
N PRO A 84 -1.64 -3.56 -18.11
CA PRO A 84 -1.79 -4.65 -19.06
C PRO A 84 -2.44 -4.13 -20.36
N SER A 85 -2.02 -4.67 -21.49
CA SER A 85 -2.60 -4.35 -22.80
C SER A 85 -4.07 -4.75 -22.89
N SER A 86 -4.49 -5.73 -22.09
CA SER A 86 -5.86 -6.22 -21.97
C SER A 86 -6.77 -5.37 -21.07
N LEU A 87 -6.27 -4.30 -20.44
CA LEU A 87 -7.07 -3.47 -19.53
C LEU A 87 -8.30 -2.90 -20.28
N PRO A 88 -9.54 -3.19 -19.84
CA PRO A 88 -10.73 -2.77 -20.55
C PRO A 88 -10.86 -1.25 -20.71
N GLN A 89 -11.37 -0.83 -21.87
CA GLN A 89 -11.51 0.59 -22.19
C GLN A 89 -12.43 1.34 -21.21
N ARG A 90 -13.48 0.68 -20.69
CA ARG A 90 -14.41 1.32 -19.74
C ARG A 90 -13.74 1.69 -18.41
N VAL A 91 -12.75 0.93 -17.94
CA VAL A 91 -11.93 1.30 -16.77
C VAL A 91 -11.13 2.57 -17.06
N ARG A 92 -10.49 2.66 -18.23
CA ARG A 92 -9.72 3.85 -18.64
C ARG A 92 -10.61 5.09 -18.77
N THR A 93 -11.79 4.93 -19.37
CA THR A 93 -12.77 5.99 -19.52
C THR A 93 -13.29 6.46 -18.17
N LEU A 94 -13.61 5.53 -17.26
CA LEU A 94 -14.05 5.86 -15.90
C LEU A 94 -12.97 6.64 -15.16
N ALA A 95 -11.72 6.17 -15.16
CA ALA A 95 -10.61 6.85 -14.52
C ALA A 95 -10.45 8.28 -15.05
N LYS A 96 -10.40 8.47 -16.38
CA LYS A 96 -10.32 9.81 -17.00
C LYS A 96 -11.49 10.72 -16.59
N ARG A 97 -12.70 10.16 -16.54
CA ARG A 97 -13.92 10.92 -16.20
C ARG A 97 -13.90 11.38 -14.75
N ILE A 98 -13.64 10.49 -13.80
CA ILE A 98 -13.71 10.83 -12.37
C ILE A 98 -12.55 11.73 -11.94
N THR A 99 -11.43 11.73 -12.68
CA THR A 99 -10.28 12.60 -12.38
C THR A 99 -10.17 13.82 -13.31
N ALA A 100 -11.21 14.16 -14.07
CA ALA A 100 -11.11 15.18 -15.14
C ALA A 100 -10.73 16.57 -14.59
N ASP A 101 -11.28 16.93 -13.44
CA ASP A 101 -11.08 18.26 -12.83
C ASP A 101 -9.87 18.31 -11.87
N ALA A 102 -9.23 17.17 -11.62
CA ALA A 102 -8.10 17.05 -10.70
C ALA A 102 -6.76 17.37 -11.39
N LYS A 103 -6.06 18.37 -10.85
CA LYS A 103 -4.82 18.94 -11.37
C LYS A 103 -3.59 18.24 -10.80
N THR A 104 -3.66 17.81 -9.54
CA THR A 104 -2.53 17.15 -8.85
C THR A 104 -2.75 15.65 -8.70
N PRO A 105 -1.69 14.83 -8.59
CA PRO A 105 -1.83 13.40 -8.28
C PRO A 105 -2.62 13.15 -7.00
N TYR A 106 -2.45 14.01 -5.99
CA TYR A 106 -3.22 13.95 -4.74
C TYR A 106 -4.71 14.14 -5.01
N GLU A 107 -5.11 15.20 -5.71
CA GLU A 107 -6.51 15.44 -6.08
C GLU A 107 -7.10 14.28 -6.88
N LYS A 108 -6.31 13.64 -7.76
CA LYS A 108 -6.76 12.45 -8.53
C LYS A 108 -7.04 11.27 -7.61
N VAL A 109 -6.20 11.02 -6.61
CA VAL A 109 -6.42 9.97 -5.61
C VAL A 109 -7.68 10.26 -4.79
N ILE A 110 -7.87 11.51 -4.34
CA ILE A 110 -9.07 11.92 -3.61
C ILE A 110 -10.33 11.75 -4.46
N ALA A 111 -10.28 12.06 -5.76
CA ALA A 111 -11.42 11.86 -6.66
C ALA A 111 -11.77 10.38 -6.82
N ILE A 112 -10.78 9.50 -6.97
CA ILE A 112 -10.98 8.03 -7.02
C ILE A 112 -11.56 7.52 -5.70
N GLN A 113 -10.99 7.92 -4.56
CA GLN A 113 -11.48 7.56 -3.24
C GLN A 113 -12.93 8.01 -3.04
N THR A 114 -13.24 9.24 -3.43
CA THR A 114 -14.58 9.81 -3.34
C THR A 114 -15.56 8.99 -4.17
N TYR A 115 -15.22 8.66 -5.42
CA TYR A 115 -16.06 7.83 -6.29
C TYR A 115 -16.39 6.47 -5.67
N LEU A 116 -15.40 5.78 -5.11
CA LEU A 116 -15.59 4.46 -4.49
C LEU A 116 -16.39 4.52 -3.18
N ARG A 117 -16.39 5.67 -2.49
CA ARG A 117 -17.10 5.86 -1.21
C ARG A 117 -18.50 6.44 -1.36
N SER A 118 -18.74 7.27 -2.36
CA SER A 118 -19.98 8.06 -2.49
C SER A 118 -21.06 7.36 -3.31
N ASP A 119 -20.67 6.48 -4.22
CA ASP A 119 -21.62 5.70 -5.02
C ASP A 119 -22.18 4.55 -4.17
N PRO A 120 -23.50 4.55 -3.84
CA PRO A 120 -24.10 3.61 -2.90
C PRO A 120 -24.10 2.17 -3.38
N ARG A 121 -23.74 1.91 -4.65
CA ARG A 121 -23.61 0.54 -5.14
C ARG A 121 -22.37 -0.17 -4.57
N PHE A 122 -21.36 0.56 -4.11
CA PHE A 122 -20.17 -0.05 -3.52
C PHE A 122 -20.43 -0.50 -2.08
N THR A 123 -20.22 -1.79 -1.81
CA THR A 123 -20.42 -2.38 -0.47
C THR A 123 -19.18 -3.16 -0.04
N TYR A 124 -18.81 -3.02 1.24
CA TYR A 124 -17.76 -3.82 1.85
C TYR A 124 -18.33 -5.13 2.42
N SER A 125 -17.94 -6.27 1.87
CA SER A 125 -18.27 -7.61 2.41
C SER A 125 -17.21 -8.64 2.02
N LYS A 126 -16.78 -9.45 3.00
CA LYS A 126 -15.86 -10.58 2.76
C LYS A 126 -16.58 -11.84 2.32
N THR A 127 -17.89 -11.94 2.57
CA THR A 127 -18.70 -13.14 2.31
C THR A 127 -19.51 -13.03 1.04
N ASP A 128 -19.91 -11.81 0.67
CA ASP A 128 -20.82 -11.57 -0.46
C ASP A 128 -20.08 -11.11 -1.73
N ALA A 129 -18.79 -10.80 -1.61
CA ALA A 129 -17.94 -10.48 -2.75
C ALA A 129 -17.83 -11.69 -3.68
N GLN A 130 -18.21 -11.51 -4.94
CA GLN A 130 -18.20 -12.59 -5.93
C GLN A 130 -16.81 -12.76 -6.54
N GLN A 131 -16.47 -14.00 -6.88
CA GLN A 131 -15.25 -14.26 -7.65
C GLN A 131 -15.41 -13.73 -9.07
N THR A 132 -14.37 -13.08 -9.58
CA THR A 132 -14.31 -12.66 -10.98
C THR A 132 -14.35 -13.89 -11.90
N PRO A 133 -15.24 -13.94 -12.91
CA PRO A 133 -15.24 -15.02 -13.90
C PRO A 133 -13.90 -15.11 -14.65
N ALA A 134 -13.49 -16.32 -15.03
CA ALA A 134 -12.16 -16.59 -15.59
C ALA A 134 -11.80 -15.80 -16.87
N ASN A 135 -12.79 -15.31 -17.61
CA ASN A 135 -12.63 -14.54 -18.84
C ASN A 135 -12.93 -13.05 -18.68
N ARG A 136 -12.95 -12.54 -17.43
CA ARG A 136 -13.21 -11.14 -17.11
C ARG A 136 -12.01 -10.51 -16.40
N ASP A 137 -11.82 -9.22 -16.65
CA ASP A 137 -10.84 -8.42 -15.90
C ASP A 137 -11.37 -8.14 -14.48
N TYR A 138 -10.49 -8.31 -13.49
CA TYR A 138 -10.84 -8.19 -12.07
C TYR A 138 -11.37 -6.79 -11.70
N VAL A 139 -10.65 -5.75 -12.12
CA VAL A 139 -10.98 -4.35 -11.81
C VAL A 139 -12.27 -3.97 -12.52
N ASP A 140 -12.41 -4.37 -13.77
CA ASP A 140 -13.61 -4.17 -14.57
C ASP A 140 -14.86 -4.83 -13.96
N TYR A 141 -14.74 -6.08 -13.53
CA TYR A 141 -15.86 -6.81 -12.93
C TYR A 141 -16.30 -6.16 -11.62
N PHE A 142 -15.37 -5.82 -10.74
CA PHE A 142 -15.69 -5.12 -9.48
C PHE A 142 -16.33 -3.75 -9.73
N LEU A 143 -15.73 -2.93 -10.60
CA LEU A 143 -16.20 -1.57 -10.82
C LEU A 143 -17.55 -1.49 -11.54
N PHE A 144 -17.99 -2.51 -12.28
CA PHE A 144 -19.19 -2.37 -13.12
C PHE A 144 -20.26 -3.43 -12.91
N ASP A 145 -19.88 -4.66 -12.56
CA ASP A 145 -20.80 -5.80 -12.55
C ASP A 145 -21.05 -6.33 -11.13
N SER A 146 -20.06 -6.29 -10.23
CA SER A 146 -20.16 -6.73 -8.84
C SER A 146 -19.46 -5.75 -7.88
N PRO A 147 -20.10 -4.61 -7.54
CA PRO A 147 -19.52 -3.58 -6.67
C PRO A 147 -19.56 -3.99 -5.19
N ILE A 148 -19.32 -5.26 -4.87
CA ILE A 148 -19.19 -5.78 -3.52
C ILE A 148 -17.78 -6.33 -3.39
N GLY A 149 -17.00 -5.81 -2.43
CA GLY A 149 -15.59 -6.14 -2.30
C GLY A 149 -15.11 -6.09 -0.86
N TYR A 150 -13.84 -6.40 -0.66
CA TYR A 150 -13.16 -6.29 0.63
C TYR A 150 -11.84 -5.54 0.45
N CYS A 151 -10.89 -5.66 1.38
CA CYS A 151 -9.66 -4.86 1.39
C CYS A 151 -8.75 -5.03 0.16
N ASP A 152 -8.92 -6.10 -0.64
CA ASP A 152 -8.08 -6.36 -1.80
C ASP A 152 -8.67 -5.81 -3.11
N ASN A 153 -9.96 -5.43 -3.09
CA ASN A 153 -10.68 -4.84 -4.22
C ASN A 153 -10.36 -3.34 -4.37
#